data_AF-C7D9R7-F1
#
_entry.id   AF-C7D9R7-F1
#
_cell.length_a   1.000
_cell.length_b   1.000
_cell.length_c   1.000
_cell.angle_alpha   90.00
_cell.angle_beta   90.00
_cell.angle_gamma   90.00
#
_symmetry.space_group_name_H-M   'P 1'
#
loop_
_entity.id
_entity.type
_entity.pdbx_description
1 polymer ?
#
loop_
_entity_poly.entity_id
_entity_poly.type
_entity_poly.pdbx_seq_one_letter_code
_entity_poly.pdbx_strand_id
1 'polypeptide(L)'
;MAITKCASTTVEALLSNQKGLFIAGTPGLKHTTYKLFEAHILPLLEAKKIPRPHFFAITREPAERLLSWYKYRQRDRIVNAKEGSRKSDNYAGNLTFEEYAEGALSIRPDKMFKFKPQRAFLVDQSQKVAVETLIRAEHMDELLPHLFRHYRIAWPDTVERRNISPTFKGSKMTDELRKRINESDTFITDYELYRGSTSTKQELLATLKPREKHRRAKPV
;
A
#
# COMPACT_ATOMS: atom_id res chain seq x y z
N MET A 1 2.25 4.34 -5.59
CA MET A 1 2.94 3.12 -5.11
C MET A 1 1.93 2.20 -4.43
N ALA A 2 1.79 0.96 -4.91
CA ALA A 2 0.82 0.02 -4.39
C ALA A 2 1.43 -0.86 -3.27
N ILE A 3 1.16 -0.50 -2.01
CA ILE A 3 1.59 -1.31 -0.86
C ILE A 3 0.62 -2.49 -0.66
N THR A 4 1.18 -3.67 -0.37
CA THR A 4 0.39 -4.85 -0.02
C THR A 4 -0.46 -4.59 1.22
N LYS A 5 -1.76 -4.90 1.14
CA LYS A 5 -2.75 -4.74 2.23
C LYS A 5 -3.06 -3.30 2.67
N CYS A 6 -2.68 -2.29 1.88
CA CYS A 6 -3.08 -0.90 2.08
C CYS A 6 -4.02 -0.45 0.94
N ALA A 7 -5.17 -1.14 0.79
CA ALA A 7 -6.22 -0.81 -0.18
C ALA A 7 -5.79 -0.67 -1.67
N SER A 8 -4.63 -1.22 -2.05
CA SER A 8 -4.11 -1.10 -3.43
C SER A 8 -5.04 -1.67 -4.50
N THR A 9 -5.79 -2.73 -4.21
CA THR A 9 -6.80 -3.28 -5.15
C THR A 9 -7.98 -2.33 -5.35
N THR A 10 -8.36 -1.54 -4.33
CA THR A 10 -9.42 -0.54 -4.47
C THR A 10 -8.94 0.59 -5.38
N VAL A 11 -7.73 1.10 -5.18
CA VAL A 11 -7.13 2.12 -6.05
C VAL A 11 -6.97 1.61 -7.48
N GLU A 12 -6.57 0.35 -7.68
CA GLU A 12 -6.45 -0.22 -9.03
C GLU A 12 -7.82 -0.32 -9.71
N ALA A 13 -8.89 -0.69 -8.99
CA ALA A 13 -10.23 -0.69 -9.54
C ALA A 13 -10.66 0.72 -9.99
N LEU A 14 -10.39 1.75 -9.18
CA LEU A 14 -10.67 3.15 -9.50
C LEU A 14 -9.90 3.66 -10.74
N LEU A 15 -8.67 3.16 -10.94
CA LEU A 15 -7.79 3.58 -12.03
C LEU A 15 -7.91 2.72 -13.30
N SER A 16 -8.61 1.57 -13.24
CA SER A 16 -8.63 0.57 -14.32
C SER A 16 -9.13 1.09 -15.67
N ASN A 17 -10.00 2.10 -15.68
CA ASN A 17 -10.56 2.70 -16.90
C ASN A 17 -9.85 3.98 -17.34
N GLN A 18 -8.76 4.38 -16.66
CA GLN A 18 -8.02 5.59 -17.00
C GLN A 18 -7.02 5.31 -18.13
N LYS A 19 -6.83 6.28 -19.03
CA LYS A 19 -5.81 6.18 -20.08
C LYS A 19 -4.42 6.27 -19.45
N GLY A 20 -3.54 5.31 -19.75
CA GLY A 20 -2.16 5.32 -19.30
C GLY A 20 -1.53 3.92 -19.24
N LEU A 21 -0.29 3.86 -18.74
CA LEU A 21 0.36 2.61 -18.43
C LEU A 21 -0.19 2.06 -17.10
N PHE A 22 -0.83 0.90 -17.17
CA PHE A 22 -1.40 0.22 -16.02
C PHE A 22 -0.63 -1.07 -15.73
N ILE A 23 0.06 -1.13 -14.59
CA ILE A 23 0.81 -2.32 -14.16
C ILE A 23 -0.02 -3.06 -13.09
N ALA A 24 -0.62 -4.17 -13.50
CA ALA A 24 -1.56 -4.95 -12.69
C ALA A 24 -1.35 -6.45 -12.84
N GLY A 25 -2.14 -7.25 -12.12
CA GLY A 25 -2.25 -8.70 -12.27
C GLY A 25 -1.12 -9.53 -11.65
N THR A 26 0.15 -9.16 -11.85
CA THR A 26 1.30 -9.90 -11.33
C THR A 26 1.78 -9.29 -10.00
N PRO A 27 1.71 -9.99 -8.84
CA PRO A 27 2.05 -9.41 -7.55
C PRO A 27 3.44 -8.77 -7.47
N GLY A 28 4.44 -9.39 -8.12
CA GLY A 28 5.81 -8.86 -8.16
C GLY A 28 5.94 -7.53 -8.92
N LEU A 29 5.13 -7.33 -9.96
CA LEU A 29 5.11 -6.09 -10.75
C LEU A 29 4.17 -5.05 -10.13
N LYS A 30 2.99 -5.47 -9.65
CA LYS A 30 2.02 -4.59 -8.98
C LYS A 30 2.63 -3.93 -7.74
N HIS A 31 3.34 -4.70 -6.94
CA HIS A 31 3.97 -4.22 -5.70
C HIS A 31 5.42 -3.76 -5.93
N THR A 32 5.66 -3.10 -7.07
CA THR A 32 6.94 -2.45 -7.38
C THR A 32 7.31 -1.46 -6.27
N THR A 33 8.55 -1.54 -5.78
CA THR A 33 9.07 -0.59 -4.81
C THR A 33 9.57 0.66 -5.52
N TYR A 34 9.71 1.75 -4.78
CA TYR A 34 10.27 2.98 -5.35
C TYR A 34 11.67 2.75 -5.92
N LYS A 35 12.54 2.00 -5.21
CA LYS A 35 13.85 1.58 -5.73
C LYS A 35 13.81 0.89 -7.10
N LEU A 36 12.84 0.00 -7.32
CA LEU A 36 12.69 -0.69 -8.60
C LEU A 36 12.15 0.24 -9.69
N PHE A 37 11.23 1.16 -9.34
CA PHE A 37 10.82 2.22 -10.25
C PHE A 37 12.02 3.08 -10.67
N GLU A 38 12.84 3.51 -9.72
CA GLU A 38 14.01 4.35 -9.96
C GLU A 38 15.07 3.64 -10.80
N ALA A 39 15.30 2.34 -10.56
CA ALA A 39 16.29 1.57 -11.32
C ALA A 39 15.84 1.22 -12.76
N HIS A 40 14.54 1.03 -13.00
CA HIS A 40 14.06 0.41 -14.24
C HIS A 40 13.08 1.25 -15.06
N ILE A 41 12.29 2.11 -14.42
CA ILE A 41 11.23 2.89 -15.08
C ILE A 41 11.67 4.34 -15.27
N LEU A 42 12.30 4.95 -14.25
CA LEU A 42 12.75 6.34 -14.31
C LEU A 42 13.69 6.62 -15.51
N PRO A 43 14.69 5.76 -15.83
CA PRO A 43 15.57 6.01 -16.98
C PRO A 43 14.80 6.03 -18.31
N LEU A 44 13.74 5.24 -18.44
CA LEU A 44 12.89 5.24 -19.63
C LEU A 44 12.09 6.54 -19.77
N LEU A 45 11.59 7.08 -18.65
CA LEU A 45 10.89 8.37 -18.65
C LEU A 45 11.84 9.51 -19.02
N GLU A 46 13.05 9.52 -18.43
CA GLU A 46 14.09 10.52 -18.70
C GLU A 46 14.53 10.49 -20.17
N ALA A 47 14.76 9.31 -20.74
CA ALA A 47 15.09 9.14 -22.15
C ALA A 47 14.00 9.68 -23.09
N LYS A 48 12.75 9.72 -22.64
CA LYS A 48 11.61 10.30 -23.37
C LYS A 48 11.28 11.73 -22.94
N LYS A 49 12.10 12.36 -22.10
CA LYS A 49 11.88 13.70 -21.53
C LYS A 49 10.51 13.83 -20.83
N ILE A 50 10.00 12.71 -20.30
CA ILE A 50 8.79 12.68 -19.50
C ILE A 50 9.19 13.03 -18.06
N PRO A 51 8.58 14.05 -17.43
CA PRO A 51 8.92 14.42 -16.08
C PRO A 51 8.59 13.29 -15.10
N ARG A 52 9.36 13.24 -14.01
CA ARG A 52 9.12 12.32 -12.90
C ARG A 52 7.66 12.47 -12.41
N PRO A 53 6.89 11.37 -12.34
CA PRO A 53 5.51 11.41 -11.87
C PRO A 53 5.39 11.92 -10.43
N HIS A 54 4.19 12.37 -10.06
CA HIS A 54 3.83 12.52 -8.65
C HIS A 54 3.51 11.14 -8.07
N PHE A 55 4.16 10.78 -6.97
CA PHE A 55 3.87 9.54 -6.27
C PHE A 55 2.94 9.79 -5.10
N PHE A 56 1.91 8.95 -5.02
CA PHE A 56 1.15 8.78 -3.79
C PHE A 56 1.11 7.31 -3.37
N ALA A 57 0.90 7.06 -2.08
CA ALA A 57 0.64 5.73 -1.55
C ALA A 57 -0.42 5.79 -0.47
N ILE A 58 -1.07 4.66 -0.23
CA ILE A 58 -1.92 4.47 0.94
C ILE A 58 -1.11 3.71 1.99
N THR A 59 -1.08 4.24 3.21
CA THR A 59 -0.46 3.60 4.38
C THR A 59 -1.56 3.08 5.31
N ARG A 60 -1.25 2.06 6.10
CA ARG A 60 -2.14 1.52 7.13
C ARG A 60 -1.35 1.33 8.40
N GLU A 61 -2.00 1.47 9.55
CA GLU A 61 -1.40 1.13 10.83
C GLU A 61 -0.77 -0.29 10.79
N PRO A 62 0.48 -0.47 11.24
CA PRO A 62 1.19 -1.74 11.09
C PRO A 62 0.45 -2.94 11.69
N ALA A 63 -0.09 -2.82 12.89
CA ALA A 63 -0.83 -3.88 13.56
C ALA A 63 -2.08 -4.31 12.76
N GLU A 64 -2.88 -3.34 12.31
CA GLU A 64 -4.04 -3.56 11.45
C GLU A 64 -3.66 -4.17 10.09
N ARG A 65 -2.52 -3.76 9.53
CA ARG A 65 -1.99 -4.29 8.28
C ARG A 65 -1.54 -5.74 8.45
N LEU A 66 -0.88 -6.07 9.55
CA LEU A 66 -0.46 -7.42 9.91
C LEU A 66 -1.68 -8.32 10.12
N LEU A 67 -2.71 -7.84 10.83
CA LEU A 67 -3.98 -8.54 10.98
C LEU A 67 -4.66 -8.83 9.63
N SER A 68 -4.67 -7.85 8.73
CA SER A 68 -5.20 -8.05 7.37
C SER A 68 -4.39 -9.07 6.55
N TRP A 69 -3.08 -9.15 6.79
CA TRP A 69 -2.20 -10.12 6.14
C TRP A 69 -2.40 -11.53 6.68
N TYR A 70 -2.50 -11.68 8.01
CA TYR A 70 -2.88 -12.91 8.69
C TYR A 70 -4.21 -13.45 8.15
N LYS A 71 -5.27 -12.63 8.13
CA LYS A 71 -6.58 -13.01 7.54
C LYS A 71 -6.49 -13.44 6.08
N TYR A 72 -5.63 -12.78 5.29
CA TYR A 72 -5.41 -13.18 3.90
C TYR A 72 -4.76 -14.56 3.79
N ARG A 73 -3.85 -14.92 4.70
CA ARG A 73 -3.17 -16.22 4.77
C ARG A 73 -4.06 -17.38 5.21
N GLN A 74 -5.31 -17.11 5.59
CA GLN A 74 -6.29 -18.12 5.97
C GLN A 74 -7.30 -18.48 4.86
N ARG A 75 -7.26 -17.77 3.72
CA ARG A 75 -8.26 -17.94 2.67
C ARG A 75 -8.20 -19.34 2.04
N ASP A 76 -9.36 -19.83 1.58
CA ASP A 76 -9.54 -21.15 0.96
C ASP A 76 -8.52 -21.44 -0.16
N ARG A 77 -8.15 -20.44 -0.97
CA ARG A 77 -7.15 -20.66 -2.04
C ARG A 77 -5.75 -21.04 -1.53
N ILE A 78 -5.48 -20.81 -0.24
CA ILE A 78 -4.23 -21.11 0.45
C ILE A 78 -4.38 -22.42 1.21
N VAL A 79 -5.52 -22.64 1.88
CA VAL A 79 -5.89 -23.93 2.49
C VAL A 79 -5.86 -25.05 1.46
N ASN A 80 -6.54 -24.85 0.34
CA ASN A 80 -6.69 -25.83 -0.74
C ASN A 80 -5.49 -25.81 -1.72
N ALA A 81 -4.36 -25.19 -1.33
CA ALA A 81 -3.16 -25.26 -2.13
C ALA A 81 -2.59 -26.68 -2.09
N LYS A 82 -1.98 -27.12 -3.20
CA LYS A 82 -1.28 -28.42 -3.25
C LYS A 82 -0.29 -28.53 -2.09
N GLU A 83 -0.37 -29.62 -1.35
CA GLU A 83 0.54 -29.93 -0.24
C GLU A 83 2.01 -29.90 -0.71
N GLY A 84 2.90 -29.39 0.15
CA GLY A 84 4.31 -29.18 -0.17
C GLY A 84 4.58 -28.03 -1.16
N SER A 85 3.57 -27.26 -1.56
CA SER A 85 3.77 -26.07 -2.38
C SER A 85 4.19 -24.87 -1.53
N ARG A 86 4.92 -23.92 -2.14
CA ARG A 86 5.22 -22.63 -1.50
C ARG A 86 3.98 -21.89 -0.99
N LYS A 87 2.79 -22.21 -1.51
CA LYS A 87 1.53 -21.57 -1.14
C LYS A 87 0.91 -22.24 0.08
N SER A 88 1.00 -23.56 0.23
CA SER A 88 0.57 -24.26 1.45
C SER A 88 1.44 -23.88 2.65
N ASP A 89 2.76 -23.66 2.47
CA ASP A 89 3.67 -23.18 3.53
C ASP A 89 3.29 -21.82 4.12
N ASN A 90 2.41 -21.10 3.45
CA ASN A 90 1.99 -19.76 3.84
C ASN A 90 0.69 -19.73 4.63
N TYR A 91 0.04 -20.88 4.83
CA TYR A 91 -1.20 -20.98 5.59
C TYR A 91 -0.97 -20.61 7.06
N ALA A 92 -1.85 -19.77 7.61
CA ALA A 92 -1.76 -19.29 8.99
C ALA A 92 -3.05 -19.57 9.80
N GLY A 93 -3.97 -20.39 9.27
CA GLY A 93 -5.24 -20.65 9.96
C GLY A 93 -5.14 -21.67 11.09
N ASN A 94 -3.99 -22.29 11.26
CA ASN A 94 -3.65 -23.16 12.39
C ASN A 94 -3.05 -22.40 13.59
N LEU A 95 -2.87 -21.09 13.47
CA LEU A 95 -2.34 -20.21 14.52
C LEU A 95 -3.42 -19.24 14.96
N THR A 96 -3.34 -18.77 16.20
CA THR A 96 -4.00 -17.55 16.67
C THR A 96 -3.33 -16.31 16.06
N PHE A 97 -3.96 -15.14 16.17
CA PHE A 97 -3.35 -13.91 15.67
C PHE A 97 -2.13 -13.52 16.52
N GLU A 98 -2.21 -13.75 17.83
CA GLU A 98 -1.16 -13.56 18.82
C GLU A 98 0.08 -14.37 18.43
N GLU A 99 -0.04 -15.68 18.22
CA GLU A 99 1.07 -16.55 17.80
C GLU A 99 1.65 -16.11 16.45
N TYR A 100 0.80 -15.73 15.50
CA TYR A 100 1.25 -15.22 14.21
C TYR A 100 2.02 -13.89 14.35
N ALA A 101 1.57 -13.01 15.24
CA ALA A 101 2.23 -11.75 15.52
C ALA A 101 3.60 -11.96 16.16
N GLU A 102 3.74 -12.87 17.13
CA GLU A 102 5.05 -13.22 17.71
C GLU A 102 6.04 -13.69 16.65
N GLY A 103 5.60 -14.60 15.77
CA GLY A 103 6.43 -15.05 14.65
C GLY A 103 6.86 -13.92 13.72
N ALA A 104 5.99 -12.93 13.49
CA ALA A 104 6.28 -11.76 12.64
C ALA A 104 7.18 -10.71 13.32
N LEU A 105 7.21 -10.69 14.66
CA LEU A 105 8.05 -9.80 15.47
C LEU A 105 9.46 -10.37 15.70
N SER A 106 9.68 -11.66 15.44
CA SER A 106 11.01 -12.28 15.50
C SER A 106 12.03 -11.54 14.65
N ILE A 107 13.26 -11.41 15.16
CA ILE A 107 14.41 -10.80 14.45
C ILE A 107 14.70 -11.52 13.13
N ARG A 108 14.50 -12.85 13.11
CA ARG A 108 14.65 -13.69 11.92
C ARG A 108 13.38 -14.50 11.72
N PRO A 109 12.32 -13.88 11.18
CA PRO A 109 11.04 -14.53 11.04
C PRO A 109 11.11 -15.61 9.96
N ASP A 110 10.51 -16.76 10.24
CA ASP A 110 10.33 -17.80 9.23
C ASP A 110 9.55 -17.27 8.03
N LYS A 111 9.69 -17.95 6.90
CA LYS A 111 9.08 -17.53 5.63
C LYS A 111 7.57 -17.30 5.73
N MET A 112 6.86 -18.05 6.57
CA MET A 112 5.42 -17.87 6.79
C MET A 112 5.09 -16.54 7.48
N PHE A 113 5.97 -16.06 8.36
CA PHE A 113 5.79 -14.81 9.10
C PHE A 113 6.39 -13.60 8.37
N LYS A 114 7.29 -13.83 7.40
CA LYS A 114 7.89 -12.75 6.59
C LYS A 114 6.81 -11.83 6.03
N PHE A 115 6.96 -10.56 6.35
CA PHE A 115 6.07 -9.50 5.92
C PHE A 115 6.90 -8.27 5.55
N LYS A 116 6.77 -7.84 4.29
CA LYS A 116 7.57 -6.72 3.79
C LYS A 116 7.06 -5.41 4.42
N PRO A 117 7.91 -4.62 5.10
CA PRO A 117 7.48 -3.38 5.71
C PRO A 117 7.05 -2.34 4.66
N GLN A 118 6.17 -1.43 5.03
CA GLN A 118 5.63 -0.35 4.20
C GLN A 118 6.77 0.55 3.70
N ARG A 119 7.72 0.91 4.58
CA ARG A 119 8.87 1.74 4.21
C ARG A 119 9.65 1.20 3.00
N ALA A 120 9.75 -0.12 2.87
CA ALA A 120 10.49 -0.75 1.77
C ALA A 120 9.87 -0.49 0.38
N PHE A 121 8.62 -0.03 0.31
CA PHE A 121 7.97 0.38 -0.93
C PHE A 121 8.16 1.86 -1.25
N LEU A 122 8.51 2.68 -0.25
CA LEU A 122 8.41 4.13 -0.28
C LEU A 122 9.76 4.83 -0.36
N VAL A 123 10.86 4.15 -0.01
CA VAL A 123 12.19 4.76 0.07
C VAL A 123 13.02 4.59 -1.21
N ASP A 124 13.89 5.58 -1.47
CA ASP A 124 14.95 5.56 -2.48
C ASP A 124 16.16 4.70 -2.06
N GLN A 125 17.17 4.62 -2.93
CA GLN A 125 18.42 3.90 -2.66
C GLN A 125 19.13 4.40 -1.39
N SER A 126 18.99 5.68 -1.05
CA SER A 126 19.53 6.34 0.14
C SER A 126 18.65 6.20 1.39
N GLN A 127 17.60 5.36 1.34
CA GLN A 127 16.64 5.12 2.44
C GLN A 127 15.78 6.35 2.80
N LYS A 128 15.70 7.37 1.94
CA LYS A 128 14.81 8.52 2.14
C LYS A 128 13.46 8.25 1.51
N VAL A 129 12.39 8.73 2.15
CA VAL A 129 11.03 8.63 1.60
C VAL A 129 10.97 9.44 0.31
N ALA A 130 10.60 8.77 -0.78
CA ALA A 130 10.60 9.33 -2.13
C ALA A 130 9.18 9.36 -2.74
N VAL A 131 8.16 9.36 -1.88
CA VAL A 131 6.75 9.47 -2.25
C VAL A 131 6.19 10.75 -1.65
N GLU A 132 5.62 11.61 -2.48
CA GLU A 132 5.17 12.95 -2.08
C GLU A 132 3.90 12.92 -1.21
N THR A 133 2.95 12.03 -1.50
CA THR A 133 1.66 11.97 -0.78
C THR A 133 1.45 10.60 -0.14
N LEU A 134 1.31 10.56 1.19
CA LEU A 134 0.93 9.35 1.93
C LEU A 134 -0.46 9.55 2.54
N ILE A 135 -1.44 8.76 2.14
CA ILE A 135 -2.82 8.83 2.64
C ILE A 135 -3.06 7.68 3.61
N ARG A 136 -3.63 7.96 4.79
CA ARG A 136 -4.04 6.89 5.69
C ARG A 136 -5.25 6.14 5.14
N ALA A 137 -5.23 4.81 5.27
CA ALA A 137 -6.25 3.92 4.71
C ALA A 137 -7.67 4.25 5.20
N GLU A 138 -7.84 4.66 6.46
CA GLU A 138 -9.13 5.03 7.04
C GLU A 138 -9.68 6.37 6.52
N HIS A 139 -8.83 7.23 5.96
CA HIS A 139 -9.21 8.52 5.35
C HIS A 139 -9.23 8.47 3.81
N MET A 140 -8.95 7.32 3.19
CA MET A 140 -8.79 7.24 1.73
C MET A 140 -10.07 7.61 0.96
N ASP A 141 -11.24 7.23 1.47
CA ASP A 141 -12.52 7.45 0.80
C ASP A 141 -12.85 8.96 0.73
N GLU A 142 -12.41 9.73 1.73
CA GLU A 142 -12.54 11.18 1.77
C GLU A 142 -11.47 11.87 0.90
N LEU A 143 -10.22 11.40 0.96
CA LEU A 143 -9.07 12.10 0.39
C LEU A 143 -8.80 11.79 -1.08
N LEU A 144 -9.08 10.57 -1.55
CA LEU A 144 -8.84 10.18 -2.94
C LEU A 144 -9.64 11.03 -3.96
N PRO A 145 -10.93 11.39 -3.74
CA PRO A 145 -11.65 12.29 -4.64
C PRO A 145 -10.96 13.65 -4.83
N HIS A 146 -10.35 14.19 -3.77
CA HIS A 146 -9.60 15.45 -3.85
C HIS A 146 -8.31 15.31 -4.65
N LEU A 147 -7.55 14.23 -4.41
CA LEU A 147 -6.34 13.90 -5.16
C LEU A 147 -6.65 13.72 -6.66
N PHE A 148 -7.68 12.94 -6.98
CA PHE A 148 -8.07 12.63 -8.36
C PHE A 148 -8.53 13.89 -9.08
N ARG A 149 -9.34 14.72 -8.42
CA ARG A 149 -9.74 16.04 -8.93
C ARG A 149 -8.54 16.93 -9.22
N HIS A 150 -7.52 16.95 -8.35
CA HIS A 150 -6.32 17.75 -8.56
C HIS A 150 -5.61 17.38 -9.87
N TYR A 151 -5.43 16.09 -10.12
CA TYR A 151 -4.75 15.54 -11.31
C TYR A 151 -5.67 15.29 -12.51
N ARG A 152 -6.93 15.73 -12.47
CA ARG A 152 -7.93 15.52 -13.54
C ARG A 152 -8.14 14.04 -13.90
N ILE A 153 -8.02 13.17 -12.90
CA ILE A 153 -8.34 11.75 -13.02
C ILE A 153 -9.86 11.62 -12.83
N ALA A 154 -10.54 10.97 -13.77
CA ALA A 154 -11.98 10.80 -13.67
C ALA A 154 -12.34 9.91 -12.47
N TRP A 155 -13.32 10.33 -11.67
CA TRP A 155 -13.86 9.52 -10.59
C TRP A 155 -15.03 8.68 -11.13
N PRO A 156 -15.07 7.36 -10.89
CA PRO A 156 -16.17 6.53 -11.37
C PRO A 156 -17.47 6.83 -10.60
N ASP A 157 -18.61 6.74 -11.28
CA ASP A 157 -19.93 6.97 -10.68
C ASP A 157 -20.27 5.93 -9.60
N THR A 158 -19.71 4.72 -9.71
CA THR A 158 -19.85 3.65 -8.72
C THR A 158 -18.49 3.16 -8.23
N VAL A 159 -18.27 3.20 -6.92
CA VAL A 159 -17.08 2.61 -6.28
C VAL A 159 -17.45 1.26 -5.67
N GLU A 160 -17.15 0.17 -6.38
CA GLU A 160 -17.31 -1.17 -5.81
C GLU A 160 -16.30 -1.38 -4.67
N ARG A 161 -16.81 -1.51 -3.44
CA ARG A 161 -15.98 -1.86 -2.27
C ARG A 161 -15.58 -3.33 -2.32
N ARG A 162 -14.51 -3.65 -3.05
CA ARG A 162 -13.98 -5.03 -3.17
C ARG A 162 -13.19 -5.55 -1.95
N ASN A 163 -12.99 -4.73 -0.92
CA ASN A 163 -12.12 -5.03 0.23
C ASN A 163 -12.78 -4.82 1.60
N ILE A 164 -14.08 -5.09 1.74
CA ILE A 164 -14.65 -5.26 3.07
C ILE A 164 -14.12 -6.60 3.60
N SER A 165 -13.12 -6.56 4.47
CA SER A 165 -12.63 -7.77 5.12
C SER A 165 -13.78 -8.30 5.99
N PRO A 166 -14.21 -9.56 5.86
CA PRO A 166 -15.28 -10.09 6.69
C PRO A 166 -14.90 -9.89 8.16
N THR A 167 -15.86 -9.40 8.95
CA THR A 167 -15.75 -9.25 10.40
C THR A 167 -15.66 -10.64 11.01
N PHE A 168 -14.46 -11.22 11.04
CA PHE A 168 -14.24 -12.54 11.63
C PHE A 168 -14.40 -12.43 13.14
N LYS A 169 -15.41 -13.11 13.69
CA LYS A 169 -15.56 -13.33 15.13
C LYS A 169 -14.37 -14.19 15.58
N GLY A 170 -13.39 -13.60 16.29
CA GLY A 170 -12.29 -14.34 16.89
C GLY A 170 -10.96 -13.59 16.96
N SER A 171 -10.67 -12.67 16.05
CA SER A 171 -9.43 -11.88 16.10
C SER A 171 -9.65 -10.58 16.90
N LYS A 172 -9.78 -10.67 18.23
CA LYS A 172 -9.73 -9.47 19.08
C LYS A 172 -8.26 -9.17 19.39
N MET A 173 -7.64 -8.33 18.56
CA MET A 173 -6.35 -7.74 18.90
C MET A 173 -6.55 -6.83 20.10
N THR A 174 -5.90 -7.14 21.22
CA THR A 174 -5.93 -6.26 22.40
C THR A 174 -5.12 -4.98 22.15
N ASP A 175 -5.38 -3.94 22.95
CA ASP A 175 -4.65 -2.68 22.83
C ASP A 175 -3.16 -2.84 23.17
N GLU A 176 -2.84 -3.74 24.09
CA GLU A 176 -1.46 -4.08 24.46
C GLU A 176 -0.73 -4.74 23.29
N LEU A 177 -1.36 -5.73 22.63
CA LEU A 177 -0.78 -6.39 21.47
C LEU A 177 -0.61 -5.41 20.30
N ARG A 178 -1.63 -4.59 20.04
CA ARG A 178 -1.60 -3.54 19.01
C ARG A 178 -0.42 -2.59 19.24
N LYS A 179 -0.29 -2.07 20.47
CA LYS A 179 0.81 -1.19 20.86
C LYS A 179 2.17 -1.86 20.65
N ARG A 180 2.33 -3.09 21.17
CA ARG A 180 3.57 -3.86 21.03
C ARG A 180 3.95 -4.10 19.57
N ILE A 181 3.00 -4.43 18.70
CA ILE A 181 3.27 -4.60 17.27
C ILE A 181 3.74 -3.28 16.66
N ASN A 182 3.00 -2.19 16.87
CA ASN A 182 3.29 -0.89 16.27
C ASN A 182 4.64 -0.30 16.73
N GLU A 183 5.00 -0.51 18.00
CA GLU A 183 6.21 0.04 18.62
C GLU A 183 7.44 -0.87 18.53
N SER A 184 7.29 -2.08 17.96
CA SER A 184 8.42 -3.00 17.76
C SER A 184 9.45 -2.46 16.76
N ASP A 185 10.72 -2.87 16.90
CA ASP A 185 11.81 -2.51 15.96
C ASP A 185 11.46 -2.83 14.49
N THR A 186 10.69 -3.89 14.27
CA THR A 186 10.24 -4.29 12.93
C THR A 186 9.33 -3.23 12.30
N PHE A 187 8.42 -2.64 13.08
CA PHE A 187 7.32 -1.81 12.58
C PHE A 187 7.36 -0.34 13.01
N ILE A 188 8.22 0.07 13.93
CA ILE A 188 8.23 1.45 14.46
C ILE A 188 8.36 2.50 13.35
N THR A 189 9.29 2.30 12.40
CA THR A 189 9.42 3.20 11.25
C THR A 189 8.18 3.21 10.35
N ASP A 190 7.51 2.07 10.18
CA ASP A 190 6.24 2.03 9.43
C ASP A 190 5.13 2.75 10.19
N TYR A 191 5.14 2.69 11.52
CA TYR A 191 4.17 3.36 12.38
C TYR A 191 4.37 4.87 12.36
N GLU A 192 5.61 5.35 12.43
CA GLU A 192 5.96 6.77 12.26
C GLU A 192 5.52 7.30 10.90
N LEU A 193 5.79 6.56 9.82
CA LEU A 193 5.32 6.91 8.47
C LEU A 193 3.79 6.99 8.40
N TYR A 194 3.08 6.04 9.01
CA TYR A 194 1.62 6.06 9.08
C TYR A 194 1.11 7.27 9.89
N ARG A 195 1.70 7.57 11.04
CA ARG A 195 1.34 8.74 11.86
C ARG A 195 1.61 10.06 11.16
N GLY A 196 2.69 10.14 10.37
CA GLY A 196 3.00 11.31 9.53
C GLY A 196 2.22 11.37 8.21
N SER A 197 1.43 10.35 7.89
CA SER A 197 0.61 10.33 6.67
C SER A 197 -0.58 11.27 6.80
N THR A 198 -0.94 11.89 5.67
CA THR A 198 -2.09 12.76 5.50
C THR A 198 -3.38 12.10 6.01
N SER A 199 -4.06 12.83 6.88
CA SER A 199 -5.37 12.50 7.45
C SER A 199 -6.43 13.55 7.13
N THR A 200 -6.05 14.74 6.67
CA THR A 200 -6.98 15.82 6.32
C THR A 200 -6.83 16.31 4.89
N LYS A 201 -7.89 16.96 4.36
CA LYS A 201 -7.85 17.60 3.05
C LYS A 201 -6.79 18.70 2.98
N GLN A 202 -6.59 19.50 4.03
CA GLN A 202 -5.60 20.57 4.06
C GLN A 202 -4.18 20.01 3.93
N GLU A 203 -3.85 18.98 4.72
CA GLU A 203 -2.59 18.26 4.60
C GLU A 203 -2.41 17.66 3.20
N LEU A 204 -3.46 17.06 2.63
CA LEU A 204 -3.39 16.49 1.29
C LEU A 204 -2.97 17.55 0.29
N LEU A 205 -3.69 18.67 0.27
CA LEU A 205 -3.45 19.76 -0.68
C LEU A 205 -2.03 20.34 -0.55
N ALA A 206 -1.46 20.36 0.66
CA ALA A 206 -0.09 20.80 0.89
C ALA A 206 0.96 19.87 0.28
N THR A 207 0.65 18.58 0.05
CA THR A 207 1.56 17.63 -0.59
C THR A 207 1.53 17.66 -2.12
N LEU A 208 0.52 18.29 -2.73
CA LEU A 208 0.31 18.19 -4.17
C LEU A 208 1.20 19.17 -4.93
N LYS A 209 1.83 18.70 -6.01
CA LYS A 209 2.57 19.57 -6.92
C LYS A 209 1.65 20.67 -7.47
N PRO A 210 2.11 21.93 -7.58
CA PRO A 210 1.33 23.00 -8.19
C PRO A 210 0.88 22.59 -9.59
N ARG A 211 -0.34 22.96 -9.95
CA ARG A 211 -0.82 22.78 -11.32
C ARG A 211 0.00 23.69 -12.22
N GLU A 212 0.77 23.12 -13.15
CA GLU A 212 1.32 23.89 -14.24
C GLU A 212 0.16 24.54 -15.01
N LYS A 213 0.12 25.87 -15.04
CA LYS A 213 -0.75 26.60 -15.94
C LYS A 213 -0.23 26.31 -17.35
N HIS A 214 -0.72 25.25 -17.99
CA HIS A 214 -0.58 25.11 -19.42
C HIS A 214 -1.28 26.33 -20.04
N ARG A 215 -0.52 27.37 -20.38
CA ARG A 215 -0.95 28.39 -21.34
C ARG A 215 -1.35 27.58 -22.56
N ARG A 216 -2.65 27.57 -22.89
CA ARG A 216 -3.09 27.18 -24.22
C ARG A 216 -2.26 28.04 -25.17
N ALA A 217 -1.34 27.43 -25.91
CA ALA A 217 -0.74 28.09 -27.06
C ALA A 217 -1.93 28.52 -27.92
N LYS A 218 -2.06 29.84 -28.14
CA LYS A 218 -3.01 30.33 -29.13
C LYS A 218 -2.60 29.68 -30.46
N PRO A 219 -3.54 29.11 -31.24
CA PRO A 219 -3.20 28.72 -32.59
C PRO A 219 -2.69 29.96 -33.32
N VAL A 220 -1.54 29.81 -33.99
CA VAL A 220 -0.95 30.79 -34.90
C VAL A 220 -1.79 30.83 -36.18
#